data_AF-A0A9D4C1Z2-F1
#
_entry.id   AF-A0A9D4C1Z2-F1
#
_cell.length_a   1.000
_cell.length_b   1.000
_cell.length_c   1.000
_cell.angle_alpha   90.00
_cell.angle_beta   90.00
_cell.angle_gamma   90.00
#
_symmetry.space_group_name_H-M   'P 1'
#
loop_
_entity.id
_entity.type
_entity.pdbx_description
1 polymer ?
#
loop_
_entity_poly.entity_id
_entity_poly.type
_entity_poly.pdbx_seq_one_letter_code
_entity_poly.pdbx_strand_id
1 'polypeptide(L)'
;MVTRGSTLIITCNSTSNPSLPTYTWTLPGSTIQTGASLNITDIQPSRSGQYRLLVWNILTPTGGTSRNGTSDAIFTVDVQCMWSIHYNR
;
A
#
# COMPACT_ATOMS: atom_id res chain seq x y z
N MET A 1 13.02 3.03 -4.52
CA MET A 1 13.59 1.80 -5.10
C MET A 1 13.66 0.74 -4.02
N VAL A 2 13.25 -0.48 -4.32
CA VAL A 2 13.29 -1.67 -3.45
C VAL A 2 14.13 -2.72 -4.13
N THR A 3 14.94 -3.47 -3.40
CA THR A 3 15.80 -4.50 -4.00
C THR A 3 15.01 -5.78 -4.25
N ARG A 4 15.22 -6.41 -5.41
CA ARG A 4 14.68 -7.74 -5.72
C ARG A 4 14.96 -8.72 -4.58
N GLY A 5 13.97 -9.53 -4.25
CA GLY A 5 14.06 -10.57 -3.21
C GLY A 5 13.99 -10.04 -1.77
N SER A 6 13.91 -8.72 -1.60
CA SER A 6 13.66 -8.13 -0.28
C SER A 6 12.18 -8.19 0.10
N THR A 7 11.88 -7.89 1.36
CA THR A 7 10.49 -7.72 1.82
C THR A 7 10.09 -6.25 1.71
N LEU A 8 9.02 -5.98 0.99
CA LEU A 8 8.37 -4.67 0.96
C LEU A 8 7.31 -4.61 2.05
N ILE A 9 7.43 -3.62 2.93
CA ILE A 9 6.45 -3.32 3.98
C ILE A 9 5.99 -1.88 3.77
N ILE A 10 4.70 -1.68 3.58
CA ILE A 10 4.08 -0.36 3.49
C ILE A 10 3.02 -0.26 4.56
N THR A 11 3.17 0.70 5.45
CA THR A 11 2.23 0.93 6.56
C THR A 11 1.47 2.22 6.30
N CYS A 12 0.14 2.16 6.36
CA CYS A 12 -0.69 3.35 6.42
C CYS A 12 -0.99 3.68 7.87
N ASN A 13 -0.68 4.91 8.26
CA ASN A 13 -1.15 5.48 9.52
C ASN A 13 -2.25 6.48 9.21
N SER A 14 -3.49 6.14 9.53
CA SER A 14 -4.63 7.05 9.37
C SER A 14 -5.29 7.31 10.73
N THR A 15 -5.56 8.58 11.00
CA THR A 15 -6.28 9.02 12.20
C THR A 15 -7.75 9.19 11.85
N SER A 16 -8.57 8.20 12.15
CA SER A 16 -10.01 8.26 11.91
C SER A 16 -10.77 8.44 13.23
N ASN A 17 -11.82 9.25 13.18
CA ASN A 17 -12.80 9.37 14.26
C ASN A 17 -14.19 9.17 13.65
N PRO A 18 -14.81 7.98 13.76
CA PRO A 18 -14.44 6.85 14.63
C PRO A 18 -13.21 6.03 14.17
N SER A 19 -12.58 5.35 15.12
CA SER A 19 -11.24 4.72 15.05
C SER A 19 -11.12 3.44 14.21
N LEU A 20 -12.12 3.09 13.41
CA LEU A 20 -12.17 1.85 12.64
C LEU A 20 -12.22 2.12 11.13
N PRO A 21 -11.14 2.66 10.52
CA PRO A 21 -11.02 2.75 9.09
C PRO A 21 -10.83 1.36 8.46
N THR A 22 -11.46 1.16 7.32
CA THR A 22 -11.22 0.03 6.43
C THR A 22 -10.16 0.42 5.41
N TYR A 23 -9.17 -0.46 5.22
CA TYR A 23 -8.05 -0.26 4.30
C TYR A 23 -8.11 -1.26 3.15
N THR A 24 -8.04 -0.75 1.93
CA THR A 24 -8.04 -1.54 0.70
C THR A 24 -6.88 -1.12 -0.19
N TRP A 25 -5.97 -2.04 -0.46
CA TRP A 25 -4.86 -1.87 -1.37
C TRP A 25 -5.20 -2.45 -2.74
N THR A 26 -4.91 -1.70 -3.80
CA THR A 26 -4.91 -2.16 -5.18
C THR A 26 -3.47 -2.16 -5.67
N LEU A 27 -2.95 -3.36 -5.93
CA LEU A 27 -1.59 -3.61 -6.40
C LEU A 27 -1.56 -3.63 -7.94
N PRO A 28 -0.36 -3.56 -8.56
CA PRO A 28 -0.19 -3.84 -9.98
C PRO A 28 -0.81 -5.18 -10.37
N GLY A 29 -1.52 -5.20 -11.50
CA GLY A 29 -2.27 -6.37 -11.96
C GLY A 29 -3.63 -6.57 -11.26
N SER A 30 -4.19 -5.51 -10.66
CA SER A 30 -5.54 -5.50 -10.06
C SER A 30 -5.72 -6.45 -8.87
N THR A 31 -4.63 -6.86 -8.23
CA THR A 31 -4.71 -7.65 -6.99
C THR A 31 -5.18 -6.75 -5.85
N ILE A 32 -6.17 -7.21 -5.08
CA ILE A 32 -6.71 -6.48 -3.94
C ILE A 32 -6.21 -7.12 -2.64
N GLN A 33 -5.73 -6.29 -1.72
CA GLN A 33 -5.42 -6.70 -0.34
C GLN A 33 -6.09 -5.78 0.67
N THR A 34 -6.32 -6.26 1.89
CA THR A 34 -6.91 -5.48 2.97
C THR A 34 -6.01 -5.47 4.19
N GLY A 35 -6.13 -4.42 5.01
CA GLY A 35 -5.34 -4.24 6.22
C GLY A 35 -4.53 -2.95 6.22
N ALA A 36 -4.19 -2.47 7.41
CA ALA A 36 -3.45 -1.21 7.56
C ALA A 36 -2.02 -1.27 7.00
N SER A 37 -1.46 -2.47 6.85
CA SER A 37 -0.12 -2.68 6.28
C SER A 37 -0.17 -3.67 5.11
N LEU A 38 0.61 -3.38 4.08
CA LEU A 38 0.85 -4.24 2.93
C LEU A 38 2.24 -4.87 3.07
N ASN A 39 2.28 -6.20 3.13
CA ASN A 39 3.52 -6.97 3.26
C ASN A 39 3.70 -7.89 2.04
N ILE A 40 4.76 -7.66 1.27
CA ILE A 40 5.12 -8.49 0.11
C ILE A 40 6.54 -9.01 0.32
N THR A 41 6.67 -10.29 0.62
CA THR A 41 7.96 -10.99 0.73
C THR A 41 8.49 -11.36 -0.65
N ASP A 42 9.82 -11.44 -0.78
CA ASP A 42 10.50 -11.84 -2.02
C ASP A 42 10.02 -11.04 -3.25
N ILE A 43 10.02 -9.70 -3.13
CA ILE A 43 9.46 -8.85 -4.17
C ILE A 43 10.27 -8.93 -5.47
N GLN A 44 9.60 -9.16 -6.59
CA GLN A 44 10.22 -9.30 -7.90
C GLN A 44 10.11 -8.01 -8.73
N PRO A 45 11.01 -7.76 -9.70
CA PRO A 45 10.93 -6.61 -10.62
C PRO A 45 9.58 -6.45 -11.32
N SER A 46 8.89 -7.56 -11.60
CA SER A 46 7.54 -7.59 -12.20
C SER A 46 6.44 -7.03 -11.29
N ARG A 47 6.70 -6.86 -9.99
CA ARG A 47 5.80 -6.22 -9.02
C ARG A 47 5.96 -4.70 -9.00
N SER A 48 6.86 -4.13 -9.81
CA SER A 48 6.98 -2.68 -9.96
C SER A 48 5.69 -2.10 -10.57
N GLY A 49 5.33 -0.90 -10.16
CA GLY A 49 4.16 -0.20 -10.66
C GLY A 49 3.49 0.69 -9.61
N GLN A 50 2.30 1.17 -9.94
CA GLN A 50 1.48 1.95 -9.01
C GLN A 50 0.72 1.06 -8.05
N TYR A 51 0.77 1.46 -6.79
CA TYR A 51 -0.01 0.90 -5.71
C TYR A 51 -0.94 1.99 -5.22
N ARG A 52 -2.23 1.66 -5.11
CA ARG A 52 -3.26 2.56 -4.60
C ARG A 52 -3.79 2.03 -3.29
N LEU A 53 -3.87 2.88 -2.29
CA LEU A 53 -4.55 2.63 -1.04
C LEU A 53 -5.83 3.45 -1.01
N LEU A 54 -6.92 2.80 -0.66
CA LEU A 54 -8.19 3.42 -0.31
C LEU A 54 -8.47 3.16 1.17
N VAL A 55 -8.68 4.23 1.91
CA VAL A 55 -9.06 4.20 3.32
C VAL A 55 -10.46 4.79 3.43
N TRP A 56 -11.38 4.10 4.10
CA TRP A 56 -12.71 4.63 4.32
C TRP A 56 -13.27 4.27 5.68
N ASN A 57 -14.07 5.15 6.25
CA ASN A 57 -14.75 4.94 7.52
C ASN A 57 -16.18 5.52 7.46
N ILE A 58 -17.05 5.06 8.34
CA ILE A 58 -18.40 5.60 8.48
C ILE A 58 -18.40 6.59 9.65
N LEU A 59 -18.72 7.85 9.36
CA LEU A 59 -18.91 8.93 10.31
C LEU A 59 -20.38 8.94 10.76
N THR A 60 -20.62 8.74 12.06
CA THR A 60 -21.97 8.76 12.66
C THR A 60 -22.12 9.96 13.61
N PRO A 61 -22.42 11.17 13.09
CA PRO A 61 -22.62 12.34 13.93
C PRO A 61 -23.89 12.22 14.79
N THR A 62 -23.82 12.65 16.05
CA THR A 62 -24.97 12.64 16.97
C THR A 62 -26.10 13.50 16.41
N GLY A 63 -27.28 12.88 16.20
CA GLY A 63 -28.45 13.57 15.65
C GLY A 63 -28.43 13.80 14.14
N GLY A 64 -27.44 13.25 13.42
CA GLY A 64 -27.32 13.36 11.96
C GLY A 64 -27.39 12.02 11.24
N THR A 65 -27.26 12.06 9.91
CA THR A 65 -27.15 10.86 9.08
C THR A 65 -25.69 10.40 8.99
N SER A 66 -25.49 9.08 8.92
CA SER A 66 -24.19 8.47 8.67
C SER A 66 -23.61 8.96 7.33
N ARG A 67 -22.33 9.31 7.31
CA ARG A 67 -21.60 9.72 6.10
C ARG A 67 -20.36 8.85 5.92
N ASN A 68 -19.99 8.56 4.67
CA ASN A 68 -18.72 7.90 4.40
C ASN A 68 -17.59 8.94 4.32
N GLY A 69 -16.58 8.80 5.17
CA GLY A 69 -15.29 9.44 5.00
C GLY A 69 -14.40 8.53 4.15
N THR A 70 -13.77 9.07 3.12
CA THR A 70 -12.90 8.30 2.22
C THR A 70 -11.64 9.12 1.94
N SER A 71 -10.48 8.47 1.93
CA SER A 71 -9.19 9.03 1.57
C SER A 71 -8.46 8.03 0.67
N ASP A 72 -7.75 8.53 -0.34
CA ASP A 72 -6.92 7.69 -1.21
C ASP A 72 -5.48 8.17 -1.28
N ALA A 73 -4.56 7.22 -1.44
CA ALA A 73 -3.13 7.47 -1.60
C ALA A 73 -2.58 6.60 -2.73
N ILE A 74 -1.70 7.16 -3.54
CA ILE A 74 -1.07 6.45 -4.67
C ILE A 74 0.44 6.64 -4.58
N PHE A 75 1.18 5.56 -4.75
CA PHE A 75 2.65 5.58 -4.78
C PHE A 75 3.17 4.58 -5.80
N THR A 76 4.33 4.88 -6.36
CA THR A 76 4.99 4.03 -7.35
C THR A 76 6.11 3.27 -6.66
N VAL A 77 6.04 1.94 -6.75
CA VAL A 77 7.12 1.06 -6.30
C VAL A 77 7.94 0.68 -7.51
N ASP A 78 9.24 0.90 -7.40
CA ASP A 78 10.23 0.53 -8.40
C ASP A 78 11.18 -0.50 -7.78
N VAL A 79 11.15 -1.72 -8.30
CA VAL A 79 11.92 -2.86 -7.78
C VAL A 79 13.13 -3.08 -8.68
N GLN A 80 14.31 -2.83 -8.13
CA GLN A 80 15.58 -2.86 -8.82
C GLN A 80 16.28 -4.22 -8.68
N CYS A 81 16.96 -4.63 -9.73
CA CYS A 81 17.84 -5.78 -9.73
C CYS A 81 19.10 -5.46 -8.89
N MET A 82 19.64 -6.44 -8.17
CA MET A 82 21.03 -6.34 -7.69
C MET A 82 21.95 -6.67 -8.85
N TRP A 83 22.55 -5.67 -9.46
CA TRP A 83 23.69 -5.86 -10.36
C TRP A 83 24.96 -5.77 -9.51
N SER A 84 25.66 -6.89 -9.33
CA SER A 84 27.06 -6.87 -8.89
C SER A 84 27.92 -6.70 -10.13
N ILE A 85 28.53 -5.53 -10.31
CA ILE A 85 29.54 -5.33 -11.35
C ILE A 85 30.76 -6.17 -10.93
N HIS A 86 30.97 -7.33 -11.56
CA HIS A 86 32.25 -8.03 -11.44
C HIS A 86 33.27 -7.29 -12.31
N TYR A 87 34.19 -6.57 -11.68
CA TYR A 87 35.36 -6.03 -12.36
C TYR A 87 36.33 -7.21 -12.58
N ASN A 88 36.42 -7.72 -13.81
CA ASN A 88 37.52 -8.62 -14.17
C ASN A 88 38.80 -7.78 -14.21
N ARG A 89 39.74 -8.11 -13.32
CA ARG A 89 41.12 -7.62 -13.42
C ARG A 89 41.97 -8.67 -14.13
#